data_AF-A0AAE0ZUR9-F1
#
_entry.id   AF-A0AAE0ZUR9-F1
#
_cell.length_a   1.000
_cell.length_b   1.000
_cell.length_c   1.000
_cell.angle_alpha   90.00
_cell.angle_beta   90.00
_cell.angle_gamma   90.00
#
_symmetry.space_group_name_H-M   'P 1'
#
loop_
_entity.id
_entity.type
_entity.pdbx_description
1 polymer ?
#
loop_
_entity_poly.entity_id
_entity_poly.type
_entity_poly.pdbx_seq_one_letter_code
_entity_poly.pdbx_strand_id
1 'polypeptide(L)'
;MSSLRSILSILWQEKVTNLEALYRARSTSIETMILKTQLWWTSHVIRVEQDSIPRQLSEYSMKRCSSINEARGRRKAAAAVTLASLASSLTVDALVDQN
;
A
#
# COMPACT_ATOMS: atom_id res chain seq x y z
N MET A 1 25.95 -12.32 -11.27
CA MET A 1 25.70 -11.01 -10.63
C MET A 1 26.03 -11.12 -9.15
N SER A 2 26.88 -10.27 -8.61
CA SER A 2 27.21 -10.25 -7.17
C SER A 2 26.09 -9.55 -6.39
N SER A 3 25.62 -10.17 -5.31
CA SER A 3 24.62 -9.58 -4.41
C SER A 3 25.28 -8.58 -3.45
N LEU A 4 24.53 -7.59 -2.96
CA LEU A 4 25.04 -6.58 -2.03
C LEU A 4 25.69 -7.21 -0.76
N ARG A 5 25.14 -8.34 -0.28
CA ARG A 5 25.71 -9.11 0.82
C ARG A 5 27.08 -9.72 0.48
N SER A 6 27.25 -10.21 -0.76
CA SER A 6 28.52 -10.77 -1.22
C SER A 6 29.60 -9.69 -1.39
N ILE A 7 29.22 -8.49 -1.86
CA ILE A 7 30.14 -7.35 -2.01
C ILE A 7 30.61 -6.84 -0.65
N LEU A 8 29.72 -6.82 0.35
CA LEU A 8 30.05 -6.45 1.72
C LEU A 8 30.67 -7.57 2.56
N SER A 9 30.97 -8.73 1.95
CA SER A 9 31.50 -9.92 2.62
C SER A 9 30.70 -10.36 3.86
N ILE A 10 29.37 -10.15 3.86
CA ILE A 10 28.50 -10.57 4.95
C ILE A 10 28.28 -12.08 4.84
N LEU A 11 28.77 -12.82 5.83
CA LEU A 11 28.56 -14.26 5.93
C LEU A 11 27.07 -14.55 6.20
N TRP A 12 26.58 -15.68 5.70
CA TRP A 12 25.19 -16.11 5.91
C TRP A 12 24.86 -16.36 7.39
N GLN A 13 25.89 -16.65 8.20
CA GLN A 13 25.79 -16.87 9.65
C GLN A 13 25.56 -15.58 10.43
N GLU A 14 25.95 -14.43 9.88
CA GLU A 14 25.69 -13.14 10.51
C GLU A 14 24.22 -12.76 10.30
N LYS A 15 23.47 -12.66 11.40
CA LYS A 15 22.07 -12.25 11.39
C LYS A 15 21.93 -10.74 11.20
N VAL A 16 22.34 -10.26 10.03
CA VAL A 16 22.28 -8.85 9.63
C VAL A 16 20.93 -8.57 8.96
N THR A 17 20.22 -7.55 9.44
CA THR A 17 18.98 -7.08 8.84
C THR A 17 19.25 -6.37 7.51
N ASN A 18 18.27 -6.32 6.61
CA ASN A 18 18.46 -5.65 5.31
C ASN A 18 18.73 -4.15 5.47
N LEU A 19 18.17 -3.51 6.49
CA LEU A 19 18.44 -2.11 6.82
C LEU A 19 19.90 -1.90 7.23
N GLU A 20 20.44 -2.79 8.06
CA GLU A 20 21.84 -2.73 8.51
C GLU A 20 22.82 -2.98 7.34
N ALA A 21 22.50 -3.92 6.44
CA ALA A 21 23.30 -4.14 5.24
C ALA A 21 23.33 -2.90 4.32
N LEU A 22 22.20 -2.21 4.16
CA LEU A 22 22.11 -0.96 3.41
C LEU A 22 22.87 0.17 4.11
N TYR A 23 22.78 0.26 5.43
CA TYR A 23 23.50 1.25 6.24
C TYR A 23 25.02 1.09 6.08
N ARG A 24 25.54 -0.14 6.16
CA ARG A 24 26.97 -0.43 5.90
C ARG A 24 27.40 -0.08 4.47
N ALA A 25 26.53 -0.32 3.49
CA ALA A 25 26.75 0.10 2.10
C ALA A 25 26.60 1.62 1.89
N ARG A 26 26.23 2.40 2.91
CA ARG A 26 25.85 3.81 2.81
C ARG A 26 24.83 4.07 1.69
N SER A 27 23.94 3.11 1.50
CA SER A 27 22.93 3.13 0.45
C SER A 27 21.52 3.18 1.05
N THR A 28 20.57 3.62 0.24
CA THR A 28 19.16 3.76 0.62
C THR A 28 18.35 2.59 0.09
N SER A 29 17.22 2.27 0.73
CA SER A 29 16.30 1.23 0.24
C SER A 29 15.77 1.60 -1.15
N ILE A 30 15.53 0.59 -1.99
CA ILE A 30 14.89 0.78 -3.30
C ILE A 30 13.54 1.49 -3.14
N GLU A 31 12.80 1.17 -2.09
CA GLU A 31 11.52 1.83 -1.78
C GLU A 31 11.69 3.34 -1.62
N THR A 32 12.70 3.77 -0.85
CA THR A 32 12.98 5.19 -0.65
C THR A 32 13.43 5.89 -1.94
N MET A 33 14.15 5.19 -2.82
CA MET A 33 14.55 5.72 -4.13
C MET A 33 13.33 5.90 -5.06
N ILE A 34 12.43 4.91 -5.07
CA ILE A 34 11.18 4.98 -5.85
C ILE A 34 10.31 6.11 -5.33
N LEU A 35 10.10 6.18 -4.01
CA LEU A 35 9.30 7.24 -3.38
C LEU A 35 9.88 8.62 -3.68
N LYS A 36 11.19 8.82 -3.56
CA LYS A 36 11.85 10.08 -3.89
C LYS A 36 11.61 10.48 -5.35
N THR A 37 11.73 9.54 -6.26
CA THR A 37 11.50 9.77 -7.69
C THR A 37 10.04 10.13 -7.96
N GLN A 38 9.11 9.39 -7.36
CA GLN A 38 7.68 9.68 -7.46
C GLN A 38 7.32 11.05 -6.86
N LEU A 39 7.90 11.41 -5.71
CA LEU A 39 7.75 12.73 -5.07
C LEU A 39 8.28 13.84 -5.98
N TRP A 40 9.41 13.62 -6.65
CA TRP A 40 9.95 14.59 -7.60
C TRP A 40 9.03 14.79 -8.80
N TRP A 41 8.56 13.70 -9.42
CA TRP A 41 7.63 13.77 -10.56
C TRP A 41 6.28 14.38 -10.17
N THR A 42 5.72 14.01 -9.03
CA THR A 42 4.47 14.58 -8.54
C THR A 42 4.62 16.06 -8.21
N SER A 43 5.70 16.45 -7.53
CA SER A 43 6.03 17.85 -7.27
C SER A 43 6.23 18.64 -8.56
N HIS A 44 6.85 18.04 -9.57
CA HIS A 44 7.03 18.64 -10.88
C HIS A 44 5.67 18.90 -11.54
N VAL A 45 4.80 17.88 -11.59
CA VAL A 45 3.44 17.98 -12.18
C VAL A 45 2.59 19.03 -11.46
N ILE A 46 2.72 19.20 -10.14
CA ILE A 46 2.02 20.25 -9.37
C ILE A 46 2.44 21.66 -9.81
N ARG A 47 3.69 21.83 -10.23
CA ARG A 47 4.24 23.13 -10.68
C ARG A 47 3.97 23.43 -12.15
N VAL A 48 3.48 22.46 -12.93
CA VAL A 48 3.06 22.69 -14.31
C VAL A 48 1.67 23.36 -14.30
N GLU A 49 1.43 24.25 -15.27
CA GLU A 49 0.17 24.97 -15.48
C GLU A 49 -1.05 24.02 -15.44
N GLN A 50 -2.17 24.51 -14.91
CA GLN A 50 -3.40 23.72 -14.74
C GLN A 50 -3.95 23.17 -16.07
N ASP A 51 -3.73 23.90 -17.15
CA ASP A 51 -4.19 23.51 -18.48
C ASP A 51 -3.27 22.50 -19.19
N SER A 52 -2.15 22.14 -18.55
CA SER A 52 -1.24 21.14 -19.11
C SER A 52 -1.82 19.73 -19.02
N ILE A 53 -1.66 18.98 -20.12
CA ILE A 53 -2.10 17.58 -20.23
C ILE A 53 -1.60 16.71 -19.05
N PRO A 54 -0.33 16.79 -18.59
CA PRO A 54 0.15 15.97 -17.48
C PRO A 54 -0.60 16.21 -16.16
N ARG A 55 -0.94 17.47 -15.89
CA ARG A 55 -1.67 17.85 -14.67
C ARG A 55 -3.12 17.36 -14.72
N GLN A 56 -3.81 17.61 -15.82
CA GLN A 56 -5.18 17.12 -16.03
C GLN A 56 -5.26 15.58 -15.93
N LEU A 57 -4.31 14.87 -16.53
CA LEU A 57 -4.26 13.41 -16.46
C LEU A 57 -4.04 12.91 -15.02
N SER A 58 -3.14 13.56 -14.28
CA SER A 58 -2.88 13.22 -12.87
C SER A 58 -4.13 13.42 -12.00
N GLU A 59 -4.82 14.55 -12.13
CA GLU A 59 -6.04 14.86 -11.38
C GLU A 59 -7.17 13.90 -11.74
N TYR A 60 -7.34 13.60 -13.03
CA TYR A 60 -8.33 12.65 -13.50
C TYR A 60 -8.07 11.24 -12.94
N SER A 61 -6.81 10.78 -12.97
CA SER A 61 -6.43 9.47 -12.42
C SER A 61 -6.68 9.39 -10.91
N MET A 62 -6.41 10.48 -10.18
CA MET A 62 -6.61 10.56 -8.74
C MET A 62 -8.10 10.56 -8.36
N LYS A 63 -8.92 11.33 -9.08
CA LYS A 63 -10.39 11.32 -8.94
C LYS A 63 -10.96 9.92 -9.20
N ARG A 64 -10.48 9.22 -10.24
CA ARG A 64 -10.87 7.85 -10.55
C ARG A 64 -10.45 6.86 -9.46
N CYS A 65 -9.25 6.98 -8.92
CA CYS A 65 -8.78 6.09 -7.85
C CYS A 65 -9.59 6.30 -6.55
N SER A 66 -9.96 7.55 -6.25
CA SER A 66 -10.84 7.88 -5.12
C SER A 66 -12.20 7.19 -5.21
N SER A 67 -12.86 7.24 -6.37
CA SER A 67 -14.16 6.58 -6.54
C SER A 67 -14.07 5.06 -6.42
N ILE A 68 -12.98 4.45 -6.91
CA ILE A 68 -12.72 3.01 -6.77
C ILE A 68 -12.49 2.64 -5.30
N ASN A 69 -11.73 3.43 -4.55
CA ASN A 69 -11.46 3.18 -3.14
C ASN A 69 -12.71 3.37 -2.27
N GLU A 70 -13.52 4.37 -2.58
CA GLU A 70 -14.82 4.59 -1.94
C GLU A 70 -15.77 3.41 -2.21
N ALA A 71 -15.86 2.95 -3.46
CA ALA A 71 -16.66 1.77 -3.82
C ALA A 71 -16.14 0.49 -3.13
N ARG A 72 -14.83 0.34 -2.96
CA ARG A 72 -14.22 -0.76 -2.17
C ARG A 72 -14.60 -0.66 -0.69
N GLY A 73 -14.57 0.54 -0.10
CA GLY A 73 -14.97 0.78 1.28
C GLY A 73 -16.44 0.42 1.51
N ARG A 74 -17.33 0.88 0.63
CA ARG A 74 -18.77 0.55 0.69
C ARG A 74 -19.03 -0.96 0.58
N ARG A 75 -18.30 -1.68 -0.28
CA ARG A 75 -18.40 -3.16 -0.38
C ARG A 75 -17.96 -3.86 0.90
N LYS A 76 -16.88 -3.40 1.55
CA LYS A 76 -16.43 -3.96 2.84
C LYS A 76 -17.45 -3.71 3.95
N ALA A 77 -18.02 -2.50 4.00
CA ALA A 77 -19.08 -2.16 4.95
C ALA A 77 -20.34 -3.01 4.72
N ALA A 78 -20.77 -3.18 3.47
CA ALA A 78 -21.90 -4.04 3.12
C ALA A 78 -21.66 -5.51 3.52
N ALA A 79 -20.46 -6.04 3.25
CA ALA A 79 -20.10 -7.40 3.68
C ALA A 79 -20.12 -7.56 5.20
N ALA A 80 -19.64 -6.57 5.96
CA ALA A 80 -19.70 -6.57 7.41
C ALA A 80 -21.16 -6.56 7.93
N VAL A 81 -22.04 -5.77 7.31
CA VAL A 81 -23.48 -5.74 7.64
C VAL A 81 -24.13 -7.09 7.36
N THR A 82 -23.85 -7.72 6.23
CA THR A 82 -24.40 -9.05 5.89
C THR A 82 -23.91 -10.12 6.87
N LEU A 83 -22.61 -10.11 7.23
CA LEU A 83 -22.06 -11.06 8.20
C LEU A 83 -22.64 -10.84 9.60
N ALA A 84 -22.83 -9.59 10.03
CA ALA A 84 -23.47 -9.28 11.31
C ALA A 84 -24.93 -9.73 11.35
N SER A 85 -25.66 -9.57 10.25
CA SER A 85 -27.04 -10.06 10.11
C SER A 85 -27.10 -11.59 10.20
N LEU A 86 -26.24 -12.30 9.46
CA LEU A 86 -26.16 -13.76 9.50
C LEU A 86 -25.74 -14.30 10.88
N ALA A 87 -24.79 -13.63 11.54
CA ALA A 87 -24.37 -13.99 12.90
C ALA A 87 -25.51 -13.80 13.91
N SER A 88 -26.30 -12.73 13.76
CA SER A 88 -27.47 -12.50 14.60
C SER A 88 -28.54 -13.59 14.38
N SER A 89 -28.79 -14.01 13.14
CA SER A 89 -29.71 -15.13 12.85
C SER A 89 -29.25 -16.43 13.50
N LEU A 90 -27.95 -16.77 13.43
CA LEU A 90 -27.42 -17.99 14.07
C LEU A 90 -27.62 -18.01 15.59
N THR A 91 -27.53 -16.85 16.26
CA THR A 91 -27.76 -16.77 17.71
C THR A 91 -29.23 -16.94 18.09
N VAL A 92 -30.16 -16.53 17.23
CA VAL A 92 -31.60 -16.72 17.47
C VAL A 92 -31.96 -18.20 17.31
N ASP A 93 -31.43 -18.87 16.28
CA ASP A 93 -31.66 -20.30 16.08
C ASP A 93 -31.09 -21.15 17.24
N ALA A 94 -29.90 -20.79 17.75
CA ALA A 94 -29.30 -21.46 18.91
C ALA A 94 -30.10 -21.28 20.23
N LEU A 95 -30.92 -20.24 20.34
CA LEU A 95 -31.80 -20.01 21.49
C LEU A 95 -33.15 -20.72 21.35
N VAL A 96 -33.62 -20.95 20.12
CA VAL A 96 -34.87 -21.68 19.84
C VAL A 96 -34.72 -23.18 20.12
N ASP A 97 -33.55 -23.77 19.87
CA ASP A 97 -33.27 -25.20 20.15
C ASP A 97 -33.16 -25.56 21.65
N GLN A 98 -33.18 -24.56 22.56
CA GLN A 98 -33.13 -24.78 24.02
C GLN A 98 -34.51 -24.82 24.72
N ASN A 99 -35.62 -24.70 23.98
CA ASN A 99 -36.98 -24.70 24.53
C ASN A 99 -37.87 -25.78 23.90
#